data_AF-A0A7S2BHI4-F1
#
_entry.id   AF-A0A7S2BHI4-F1
#
_cell.length_a   1.000
_cell.length_b   1.000
_cell.length_c   1.000
_cell.angle_alpha   90.00
_cell.angle_beta   90.00
_cell.angle_gamma   90.00
#
_symmetry.space_group_name_H-M   'P 1'
#
loop_
_entity.id
_entity.type
_entity.pdbx_description
1 polymer ?
#
loop_
_entity_poly.entity_id
_entity_poly.type
_entity_poly.pdbx_seq_one_letter_code
_entity_poly.pdbx_strand_id
1 'polypeptide(L)'
;EYEVKKAVYEKRRNIAEAAGEELSPEELRPPQEPELGEGVRFLPREPGFSADLSEKALTGSYSHFSLPGDDEGFDEIRFEWSGRDEAEEYLKGWLKEQKALLIVDGLKPGPWFQARKEEWHKARQDLRNTFSKFKAHSPEPVDLSSLKVDDVENIHNCDSEATPLYANFKYEDWLLLSWRYELHLLVHAFLEDVADPDYTGIPEDHVGHYFSLYFGVAFDIKGKLGV
;
A
#
# COMPACT_ATOMS: atom_id res chain seq x y z
N GLU A 1 14.71 23.70 21.28
CA GLU A 1 15.98 24.38 20.94
C GLU A 1 17.21 23.47 20.93
N TYR A 2 17.50 22.68 21.98
CA TYR A 2 18.66 21.77 22.02
C TYR A 2 18.68 20.77 20.86
N GLU A 3 17.58 20.06 20.61
CA GLU A 3 17.47 19.08 19.52
C GLU A 3 17.70 19.71 18.13
N VAL A 4 17.23 20.94 17.91
CA VAL A 4 17.46 21.68 16.66
C VAL A 4 18.94 22.01 16.50
N LYS A 5 19.59 22.52 17.57
CA LYS A 5 21.04 22.81 17.57
C LYS A 5 21.87 21.54 17.37
N LYS A 6 21.45 20.41 17.96
CA LYS A 6 22.08 19.09 17.83
C LYS A 6 21.95 18.55 16.41
N ALA A 7 20.76 18.60 15.81
CA ALA A 7 20.53 18.16 14.43
C ALA A 7 21.33 19.00 13.42
N VAL A 8 21.45 20.32 13.63
CA VAL A 8 22.29 21.20 12.80
C VAL A 8 23.77 20.87 12.96
N TYR A 9 24.24 20.62 14.17
CA TYR A 9 25.61 20.18 14.46
C TYR A 9 25.93 18.85 13.76
N GLU A 10 25.07 17.85 13.88
CA GLU A 10 25.26 16.54 13.24
C GLU A 10 25.23 16.65 11.71
N LYS A 11 24.30 17.42 11.16
CA LYS A 11 24.22 17.67 9.71
C LYS A 11 25.50 18.35 9.20
N ARG A 12 26.01 19.36 9.92
CA ARG A 12 27.25 20.07 9.54
C ARG A 12 28.47 19.16 9.63
N ARG A 13 28.56 18.33 10.66
CA ARG A 13 29.63 17.33 10.82
C ARG A 13 29.64 16.33 9.67
N ASN A 14 28.47 15.78 9.32
CA ASN A 14 28.35 14.79 8.25
C ASN A 14 28.69 15.40 6.86
N ILE A 15 28.35 16.67 6.64
CA ILE A 15 28.71 17.39 5.41
C ILE A 15 30.23 17.63 5.35
N ALA A 16 30.86 18.07 6.44
CA ALA A 16 32.30 18.30 6.49
C ALA A 16 33.12 17.00 6.30
N GLU A 17 32.66 15.89 6.88
CA GLU A 17 33.25 14.56 6.68
C GLU A 17 33.14 14.11 5.22
N ALA A 18 31.97 14.31 4.58
CA ALA A 18 31.78 14.00 3.17
C ALA A 18 32.59 14.91 2.22
N ALA A 19 32.84 16.16 2.61
CA ALA A 19 33.60 17.14 1.84
C ALA A 19 35.13 17.09 2.09
N GLY A 20 35.58 16.30 3.08
CA GLY A 20 36.99 16.25 3.47
C GLY A 20 37.52 17.55 4.10
N GLU A 21 36.64 18.37 4.68
CA GLU A 21 36.96 19.64 5.31
C GLU A 21 37.23 19.43 6.81
N GLU A 22 38.39 19.89 7.31
CA GLU A 22 38.73 19.83 8.73
C GLU A 22 38.02 20.95 9.50
N LEU A 23 37.05 20.57 10.35
CA LEU A 23 36.33 21.50 11.23
C LEU A 23 37.24 22.00 12.37
N SER A 24 37.07 23.27 12.75
CA SER A 24 37.82 23.84 13.86
C SER A 24 37.42 23.21 15.21
N PRO A 25 38.30 23.25 16.23
CA PRO A 25 38.00 22.71 17.57
C PRO A 25 36.79 23.34 18.27
N GLU A 26 36.35 24.53 17.85
CA GLU A 26 35.12 25.16 18.34
C GLU A 26 33.86 24.58 17.71
N GLU A 27 33.93 24.22 16.43
CA GLU A 27 32.79 23.69 15.67
C GLU A 27 32.53 22.20 15.94
N LEU A 28 33.49 21.52 16.58
CA LEU A 28 33.37 20.17 17.11
C LEU A 28 32.75 20.11 18.52
N ARG A 29 32.46 21.26 19.14
CA ARG A 29 31.82 21.24 20.46
C ARG A 29 30.34 20.92 20.30
N PRO A 30 29.83 19.82 20.88
CA PRO A 30 28.40 19.57 20.88
C PRO A 30 27.69 20.71 21.63
N PRO A 31 26.46 21.07 21.21
CA PRO A 31 25.67 22.05 21.95
C PRO A 31 25.52 21.62 23.41
N GLN A 32 25.58 22.58 24.33
CA GLN A 32 25.45 22.31 25.75
C GLN A 32 24.08 21.70 26.03
N GLU A 33 24.07 20.54 26.68
CA GLU A 33 22.83 19.88 27.08
C GLU A 33 22.07 20.78 28.06
N PRO A 34 20.72 20.85 27.95
CA PRO A 34 19.93 21.61 28.90
C PRO A 34 20.12 21.05 30.31
N GLU A 35 20.35 21.92 31.29
CA GLU A 35 20.41 21.51 32.68
C GLU A 35 19.03 21.03 33.14
N LEU A 36 18.93 19.72 33.33
CA LEU A 36 17.76 19.07 33.91
C LEU A 36 17.73 19.36 35.40
N GLY A 37 16.82 20.24 35.84
CA GLY A 37 16.64 20.53 37.27
C GLY A 37 16.30 19.27 38.08
N GLU A 38 16.64 19.27 39.38
CA GLU A 38 16.55 18.10 40.29
C GLU A 38 15.17 17.41 40.34
N GLY A 39 14.11 18.08 39.88
CA GLY A 39 12.75 17.56 39.81
C GLY A 39 12.35 16.88 38.50
N VAL A 40 13.16 16.93 37.44
CA VAL A 40 12.80 16.38 36.12
C VAL A 40 13.31 14.94 36.00
N ARG A 41 12.39 13.99 35.99
CA ARG A 41 12.67 12.57 35.75
C ARG A 41 12.07 12.15 34.42
N PHE A 42 12.91 11.76 33.47
CA PHE A 42 12.43 11.04 32.30
C PHE A 42 12.23 9.57 32.68
N LEU A 43 11.08 9.01 32.31
CA LEU A 43 10.92 7.56 32.30
C LEU A 43 11.85 7.02 31.20
N PRO A 44 12.78 6.10 31.51
CA PRO A 44 13.60 5.48 30.48
C PRO A 44 12.66 4.73 29.52
N ARG A 45 12.55 5.23 28.27
CA ARG A 45 11.89 4.48 27.20
C ARG A 45 12.89 3.43 26.72
N GLU A 46 12.59 2.17 26.99
CA GLU A 46 13.37 1.07 26.44
C GLU A 46 13.30 1.06 24.90
N PRO A 47 14.37 0.64 24.20
CA PRO A 47 14.33 0.42 22.75
C PRO A 47 13.20 -0.56 22.42
N GLY A 48 12.22 -0.13 21.63
CA GLY A 48 11.03 -0.92 21.31
C GLY A 48 9.77 -0.56 22.11
N PHE A 49 9.74 0.57 22.80
CA PHE A 49 8.52 1.10 23.40
C PHE A 49 7.40 1.18 22.34
N SER A 50 6.27 0.54 22.63
CA SER A 50 5.08 0.59 21.80
C SER A 50 4.61 2.03 21.65
N ALA A 51 4.17 2.41 20.45
CA ALA A 51 3.55 3.70 20.21
C ALA A 51 2.44 3.99 21.25
N ASP A 52 2.27 5.25 21.62
CA ASP A 52 1.30 5.66 22.64
C ASP A 52 -0.14 5.30 22.24
N LEU A 53 -0.40 5.20 20.93
CA LEU A 53 -1.62 4.66 20.35
C LEU A 53 -1.31 3.37 19.59
N SER A 54 -2.16 2.35 19.79
CA SER A 54 -2.14 1.18 18.93
C SER A 54 -2.54 1.57 17.50
N GLU A 55 -1.97 0.90 16.51
CA GLU A 55 -2.27 1.12 15.08
C GLU A 55 -3.78 1.01 14.80
N LYS A 56 -4.47 0.07 15.47
CA LYS A 56 -5.92 -0.08 15.37
C LYS A 56 -6.68 1.15 15.89
N ALA A 57 -6.26 1.71 17.02
CA ALA A 57 -6.87 2.92 17.57
C ALA A 57 -6.60 4.13 16.66
N LEU A 58 -5.39 4.22 16.12
CA LEU A 58 -5.02 5.27 15.17
C LEU A 58 -5.87 5.19 13.91
N THR A 59 -5.97 4.00 13.31
CA THR A 59 -6.76 3.72 12.10
C THR A 59 -8.23 4.15 12.23
N GLY A 60 -8.84 3.98 13.40
CA GLY A 60 -10.23 4.38 13.62
C GLY A 60 -10.46 5.88 13.86
N SER A 61 -9.40 6.68 14.05
CA SER A 61 -9.54 8.06 14.52
C SER A 61 -8.77 9.11 13.72
N TYR A 62 -7.73 8.72 12.96
CA TYR A 62 -6.88 9.67 12.24
C TYR A 62 -7.66 10.56 11.26
N SER A 63 -8.74 10.05 10.65
CA SER A 63 -9.59 10.80 9.72
C SER A 63 -10.31 11.99 10.38
N HIS A 64 -10.45 11.97 11.71
CA HIS A 64 -11.11 13.01 12.48
C HIS A 64 -10.13 14.01 13.11
N PHE A 65 -8.83 13.89 12.85
CA PHE A 65 -7.85 14.79 13.44
C PHE A 65 -7.91 16.15 12.73
N SER A 66 -8.13 17.20 13.52
CA SER A 66 -8.13 18.59 13.09
C SER A 66 -7.32 19.45 14.04
N LEU A 67 -6.87 20.61 13.57
CA LEU A 67 -6.36 21.64 14.46
C LEU A 67 -7.54 22.28 15.22
N PRO A 68 -7.29 22.81 16.43
CA PRO A 68 -8.30 23.53 17.20
C PRO A 68 -8.95 24.66 16.40
N GLY A 69 -10.27 24.64 16.30
CA GLY A 69 -11.08 25.71 15.72
C GLY A 69 -11.29 26.88 16.68
N ASP A 70 -11.49 28.07 16.14
CA ASP A 70 -11.83 29.27 16.93
C ASP A 70 -13.26 29.17 17.55
N ASP A 71 -14.08 28.25 17.03
CA ASP A 71 -15.45 27.94 17.43
C ASP A 71 -15.56 26.87 18.54
N GLU A 72 -14.45 26.23 18.92
CA GLU A 72 -14.43 25.21 19.98
C GLU A 72 -14.46 25.81 21.40
N GLY A 73 -14.33 27.14 21.53
CA GLY A 73 -14.46 27.86 22.79
C GLY A 73 -13.18 27.95 23.62
N PHE A 74 -12.01 27.85 22.99
CA PHE A 74 -10.72 28.08 23.65
C PHE A 74 -10.48 29.57 23.91
N ASP A 75 -9.93 29.91 25.09
CA ASP A 75 -9.60 31.29 25.44
C ASP A 75 -8.44 31.87 24.58
N GLU A 76 -7.46 31.04 24.22
CA GLU A 76 -6.33 31.42 23.35
C GLU A 76 -5.68 30.18 22.70
N ILE A 77 -5.44 30.23 21.39
CA ILE A 77 -4.73 29.18 20.64
C ILE A 77 -3.34 29.73 20.26
N ARG A 78 -2.28 29.11 20.82
CA ARG A 78 -0.89 29.47 20.53
C ARG A 78 -0.18 28.35 19.77
N PHE A 79 0.34 28.67 18.60
CA PHE A 79 1.21 27.76 17.85
C PHE A 79 2.67 28.10 18.17
N GLU A 80 3.27 27.34 19.09
CA GLU A 80 4.62 27.63 19.62
C GLU A 80 5.75 27.12 18.72
N TRP A 81 5.48 26.10 17.90
CA TRP A 81 6.49 25.40 17.11
C TRP A 81 6.57 25.90 15.66
N SER A 82 5.44 26.25 15.06
CA SER A 82 5.30 26.71 13.68
C SER A 82 4.09 27.63 13.55
N GLY A 83 3.95 28.35 12.43
CA GLY A 83 2.74 29.15 12.17
C GLY A 83 1.48 28.29 11.97
N ARG A 84 0.28 28.88 12.09
CA ARG A 84 -1.01 28.17 11.87
C ARG A 84 -1.04 27.47 10.51
N ASP A 85 -0.64 28.16 9.46
CA ASP A 85 -0.65 27.63 8.08
C ASP A 85 0.33 26.45 7.92
N GLU A 86 1.55 26.57 8.46
CA GLU A 86 2.57 25.50 8.42
C GLU A 86 2.13 24.27 9.23
N ALA A 87 1.46 24.47 10.37
CA ALA A 87 0.89 23.39 11.16
C ALA A 87 -0.24 22.67 10.40
N GLU A 88 -1.06 23.40 9.66
CA GLU A 88 -2.14 22.84 8.86
C GLU A 88 -1.60 22.03 7.66
N GLU A 89 -0.58 22.54 6.98
CA GLU A 89 0.13 21.79 5.93
C GLU A 89 0.78 20.52 6.47
N TYR A 90 1.43 20.60 7.63
CA TYR A 90 2.01 19.43 8.29
C TYR A 90 0.97 18.37 8.61
N LEU A 91 -0.17 18.77 9.21
CA LEU A 91 -1.25 17.84 9.53
C LEU A 91 -1.82 17.19 8.27
N LYS A 92 -2.06 17.96 7.21
CA LYS A 92 -2.53 17.43 5.91
C LYS A 92 -1.54 16.43 5.31
N GLY A 93 -0.24 16.73 5.35
CA GLY A 93 0.82 15.83 4.91
C GLY A 93 0.83 14.53 5.70
N TRP A 94 0.79 14.64 7.03
CA TRP A 94 0.73 13.47 7.92
C TRP A 94 -0.52 12.62 7.70
N LEU A 95 -1.70 13.24 7.53
CA LEU A 95 -2.94 12.53 7.22
C LEU A 95 -2.83 11.74 5.92
N LYS A 96 -2.22 12.33 4.89
CA LYS A 96 -1.98 11.65 3.61
C LYS A 96 -1.04 10.44 3.77
N GLU A 97 0.00 10.58 4.57
CA GLU A 97 0.89 9.46 4.91
C GLU A 97 0.15 8.36 5.66
N GLN A 98 -0.69 8.71 6.65
CA GLN A 98 -1.50 7.71 7.36
C GLN A 98 -2.50 7.01 6.44
N LYS A 99 -3.16 7.73 5.53
CA LYS A 99 -4.03 7.13 4.50
C LYS A 99 -3.28 6.13 3.62
N ALA A 100 -2.01 6.40 3.31
CA ALA A 100 -1.16 5.52 2.51
C ALA A 100 -0.60 4.31 3.28
N LEU A 101 -0.49 4.40 4.60
CA LEU A 101 0.11 3.37 5.44
C LEU A 101 -0.91 2.48 6.14
N LEU A 102 -2.09 3.01 6.48
CA LEU A 102 -3.09 2.30 7.30
C LEU A 102 -4.21 1.70 6.45
N ILE A 103 -4.87 0.70 7.03
CA ILE A 103 -6.05 0.07 6.43
C ILE A 103 -7.24 1.02 6.52
N VAL A 104 -8.07 1.07 5.48
CA VAL A 104 -9.34 1.80 5.49
C VAL A 104 -10.38 0.94 6.20
N ASP A 105 -10.85 1.39 7.37
CA ASP A 105 -11.86 0.67 8.14
C ASP A 105 -13.27 0.81 7.52
N GLY A 106 -14.11 -0.20 7.71
CA GLY A 106 -15.52 -0.19 7.30
C GLY A 106 -15.79 -0.43 5.81
N LEU A 107 -14.76 -0.72 5.00
CA LEU A 107 -14.92 -0.99 3.57
C LEU A 107 -15.72 -2.28 3.35
N LYS A 108 -16.64 -2.26 2.38
CA LYS A 108 -17.42 -3.44 1.98
C LYS A 108 -17.47 -3.53 0.45
N PRO A 109 -17.41 -4.74 -0.13
CA PRO A 109 -17.42 -4.90 -1.57
C PRO A 109 -18.72 -4.36 -2.18
N GLY A 110 -18.59 -3.36 -3.05
CA GLY A 110 -19.70 -2.70 -3.71
C GLY A 110 -20.36 -3.54 -4.81
N PRO A 111 -21.48 -3.04 -5.36
CA PRO A 111 -22.21 -3.71 -6.42
C PRO A 111 -21.38 -3.86 -7.71
N TRP A 112 -20.50 -2.90 -8.00
CA TRP A 112 -19.58 -2.96 -9.16
C TRP A 112 -18.68 -4.19 -9.10
N PHE A 113 -18.09 -4.44 -7.94
CA PHE A 113 -17.21 -5.59 -7.73
C PHE A 113 -17.97 -6.91 -7.89
N GLN A 114 -19.15 -7.03 -7.27
CA GLN A 114 -19.93 -8.28 -7.36
C GLN A 114 -20.32 -8.60 -8.81
N ALA A 115 -20.75 -7.60 -9.58
CA ALA A 115 -21.06 -7.78 -11.00
C ALA A 115 -19.83 -8.26 -11.80
N ARG A 116 -18.68 -7.60 -11.65
CA ARG A 116 -17.44 -8.00 -12.34
C ARG A 116 -16.90 -9.35 -11.90
N LYS A 117 -17.05 -9.70 -10.62
CA LYS A 117 -16.70 -11.02 -10.08
C LYS A 117 -17.53 -12.13 -10.72
N GLU A 118 -18.84 -11.91 -10.90
CA GLU A 118 -19.71 -12.86 -11.59
C GLU A 118 -19.36 -13.00 -13.07
N GLU A 119 -19.06 -11.90 -13.77
CA GLU A 119 -18.57 -11.91 -15.15
C GLU A 119 -17.28 -12.74 -15.28
N TRP A 120 -16.33 -12.53 -14.36
CA TRP A 120 -15.10 -13.31 -14.31
C TRP A 120 -15.35 -14.80 -14.09
N HIS A 121 -16.23 -15.15 -13.14
CA HIS A 121 -16.56 -16.55 -12.89
C HIS A 121 -17.13 -17.24 -14.14
N LYS A 122 -17.99 -16.56 -14.90
CA LYS A 122 -18.54 -17.06 -16.17
C LYS A 122 -17.43 -17.21 -17.23
N ALA A 123 -16.61 -16.18 -17.43
CA ALA A 123 -15.51 -16.21 -18.39
C ALA A 123 -14.51 -17.34 -18.07
N ARG A 124 -14.15 -17.50 -16.80
CA ARG A 124 -13.24 -18.57 -16.33
C ARG A 124 -13.84 -19.96 -16.52
N GLN A 125 -15.14 -20.12 -16.33
CA GLN A 125 -15.83 -21.38 -16.60
C GLN A 125 -15.78 -21.71 -18.10
N ASP A 126 -15.99 -20.72 -18.98
CA ASP A 126 -15.93 -20.91 -20.43
C ASP A 126 -14.51 -21.27 -20.91
N LEU A 127 -13.50 -20.55 -20.42
CA LEU A 127 -12.09 -20.87 -20.67
C LEU A 127 -11.77 -22.33 -20.31
N ARG A 128 -12.19 -22.77 -19.11
CA ARG A 128 -11.97 -24.14 -18.61
C ARG A 128 -12.71 -25.18 -19.45
N ASN A 129 -13.94 -24.90 -19.85
CA ASN A 129 -14.74 -25.81 -20.68
C ASN A 129 -14.10 -25.98 -22.07
N THR A 130 -13.68 -24.89 -22.70
CA THR A 130 -13.03 -24.88 -24.01
C THR A 130 -11.67 -25.56 -23.94
N PHE A 131 -10.87 -25.28 -22.90
CA PHE A 131 -9.60 -25.97 -22.67
C PHE A 131 -9.79 -27.48 -22.52
N SER A 132 -10.78 -27.91 -21.72
CA SER A 132 -11.06 -29.33 -21.51
C SER A 132 -11.51 -30.02 -22.81
N LYS A 133 -12.31 -29.35 -23.65
CA LYS A 133 -12.73 -29.87 -24.96
C LYS A 133 -11.54 -30.00 -25.91
N PHE A 134 -10.69 -28.98 -25.98
CA PHE A 134 -9.49 -28.98 -26.81
C PHE A 134 -8.52 -30.10 -26.41
N LYS A 135 -8.18 -30.19 -25.12
CA LYS A 135 -7.26 -31.20 -24.59
C LYS A 135 -7.74 -32.65 -24.77
N ALA A 136 -9.05 -32.86 -24.89
CA ALA A 136 -9.62 -34.17 -25.22
C ALA A 136 -9.38 -34.58 -26.69
N HIS A 137 -9.26 -33.61 -27.60
CA HIS A 137 -9.05 -33.85 -29.05
C HIS A 137 -7.58 -33.76 -29.45
N SER A 138 -6.82 -32.85 -28.83
CA SER A 138 -5.39 -32.64 -29.09
C SER A 138 -4.61 -32.59 -27.77
N PRO A 139 -4.00 -33.72 -27.35
CA PRO A 139 -3.28 -33.80 -26.08
C PRO A 139 -1.83 -33.30 -26.16
N GLU A 140 -1.28 -33.16 -27.37
CA GLU A 140 0.09 -32.68 -27.58
C GLU A 140 0.16 -31.15 -27.55
N PRO A 141 1.26 -30.58 -27.03
CA PRO A 141 1.46 -29.13 -27.02
C PRO A 141 1.54 -28.60 -28.46
N VAL A 142 0.85 -27.50 -28.71
CA VAL A 142 0.83 -26.84 -30.04
C VAL A 142 1.93 -25.79 -30.10
N ASP A 143 2.59 -25.65 -31.25
CA ASP A 143 3.54 -24.55 -31.44
C ASP A 143 2.79 -23.22 -31.68
N LEU A 144 2.87 -22.32 -30.70
CA LEU A 144 2.24 -20.99 -30.73
C LEU A 144 3.25 -19.86 -31.00
N SER A 145 4.52 -20.18 -31.28
CA SER A 145 5.61 -19.19 -31.39
C SER A 145 5.43 -18.18 -32.52
N SER A 146 4.66 -18.54 -33.55
CA SER A 146 4.38 -17.67 -34.70
C SER A 146 3.18 -16.74 -34.48
N LEU A 147 2.42 -16.92 -33.40
CA LEU A 147 1.20 -16.16 -33.13
C LEU A 147 1.53 -14.82 -32.47
N LYS A 148 0.98 -13.72 -32.99
CA LYS A 148 1.05 -12.40 -32.34
C LYS A 148 -0.18 -12.16 -31.51
N VAL A 149 0.00 -12.01 -30.19
CA VAL A 149 -1.09 -11.88 -29.21
C VAL A 149 -1.99 -10.66 -29.51
N ASP A 150 -1.42 -9.56 -29.98
CA ASP A 150 -2.15 -8.31 -30.23
C ASP A 150 -3.13 -8.40 -31.42
N ASP A 151 -2.88 -9.33 -32.35
CA ASP A 151 -3.68 -9.51 -33.57
C ASP A 151 -4.77 -10.59 -33.41
N VAL A 152 -4.90 -11.19 -32.23
CA VAL A 152 -5.88 -12.26 -31.96
C VAL A 152 -7.26 -11.67 -31.68
N GLU A 153 -8.20 -11.82 -32.61
CA GLU A 153 -9.59 -11.39 -32.42
C GLU A 153 -10.38 -12.29 -31.46
N ASN A 154 -10.07 -13.59 -31.39
CA ASN A 154 -10.77 -14.56 -30.54
C ASN A 154 -9.79 -15.48 -29.79
N ILE A 155 -9.73 -15.32 -28.47
CA ILE A 155 -8.82 -16.11 -27.61
C ILE A 155 -9.18 -17.60 -27.56
N HIS A 156 -10.40 -17.98 -27.90
CA HIS A 156 -10.87 -19.37 -27.91
C HIS A 156 -10.56 -20.09 -29.22
N ASN A 157 -10.22 -19.35 -30.28
CA ASN A 157 -9.86 -19.91 -31.57
C ASN A 157 -8.89 -18.99 -32.33
N CYS A 158 -7.62 -19.35 -32.33
CA CYS A 158 -6.56 -18.59 -32.97
C CYS A 158 -6.23 -19.07 -34.40
N ASP A 159 -6.80 -20.19 -34.84
CA ASP A 159 -6.48 -20.81 -36.13
C ASP A 159 -7.72 -21.46 -36.79
N SER A 160 -7.50 -22.22 -37.86
CA SER A 160 -8.56 -23.01 -38.49
C SER A 160 -8.90 -24.31 -37.73
N GLU A 161 -8.11 -24.69 -36.75
CA GLU A 161 -8.19 -25.97 -36.03
C GLU A 161 -8.83 -25.84 -34.64
N ALA A 162 -9.42 -24.68 -34.33
CA ALA A 162 -10.04 -24.39 -33.04
C ALA A 162 -9.03 -24.41 -31.87
N THR A 163 -7.77 -24.04 -32.12
CA THR A 163 -6.74 -23.95 -31.09
C THR A 163 -6.93 -22.69 -30.24
N PRO A 164 -7.16 -22.80 -28.92
CA PRO A 164 -7.24 -21.63 -28.06
C PRO A 164 -5.85 -21.05 -27.77
N LEU A 165 -5.76 -19.74 -27.53
CA LEU A 165 -4.50 -19.06 -27.20
C LEU A 165 -3.80 -19.66 -25.96
N TYR A 166 -4.61 -20.18 -25.05
CA TYR A 166 -4.19 -20.80 -23.79
C TYR A 166 -4.05 -22.33 -23.92
N ALA A 167 -3.91 -22.89 -25.12
CA ALA A 167 -3.78 -24.33 -25.37
C ALA A 167 -2.64 -25.00 -24.58
N ASN A 168 -1.55 -24.27 -24.35
CA ASN A 168 -0.37 -24.77 -23.63
C ASN A 168 -0.35 -24.40 -22.14
N PHE A 169 -1.42 -23.81 -21.59
CA PHE A 169 -1.43 -23.38 -20.20
C PHE A 169 -1.25 -24.57 -19.25
N LYS A 170 -0.25 -24.43 -18.37
CA LYS A 170 -0.02 -25.31 -17.23
C LYS A 170 -0.80 -24.80 -16.02
N TYR A 171 -0.73 -25.57 -14.93
CA TYR A 171 -1.41 -25.21 -13.69
C TYR A 171 -0.99 -23.82 -13.18
N GLU A 172 0.30 -23.51 -13.28
CA GLU A 172 0.88 -22.22 -12.88
C GLU A 172 0.35 -21.06 -13.71
N ASP A 173 0.17 -21.25 -15.03
CA ASP A 173 -0.37 -20.23 -15.93
C ASP A 173 -1.83 -19.92 -15.59
N TRP A 174 -2.64 -20.96 -15.32
CA TRP A 174 -4.02 -20.80 -14.87
C TRP A 174 -4.11 -20.07 -13.53
N LEU A 175 -3.19 -20.36 -12.61
CA LEU A 175 -3.13 -19.70 -11.32
C LEU A 175 -2.75 -18.22 -11.47
N LEU A 176 -1.72 -17.92 -12.26
CA LEU A 176 -1.28 -16.55 -12.55
C LEU A 176 -2.34 -15.72 -13.27
N LEU A 177 -3.02 -16.28 -14.28
CA LEU A 177 -4.13 -15.62 -14.96
C LEU A 177 -5.22 -15.22 -13.95
N SER A 178 -5.57 -16.16 -13.07
CA SER A 178 -6.63 -15.95 -12.09
C SER A 178 -6.27 -14.86 -11.09
N TRP A 179 -5.07 -14.91 -10.53
CA TRP A 179 -4.62 -13.90 -9.59
C TRP A 179 -4.44 -12.53 -10.23
N ARG A 180 -3.90 -12.45 -11.45
CA ARG A 180 -3.78 -11.17 -12.16
C ARG A 180 -5.14 -10.51 -12.35
N TYR A 181 -6.14 -11.28 -12.77
CA TYR A 181 -7.49 -10.76 -12.95
C TYR A 181 -8.15 -10.39 -11.61
N GLU A 182 -8.04 -11.27 -10.59
CA GLU A 182 -8.61 -11.03 -9.26
C GLU A 182 -7.98 -9.81 -8.57
N LEU A 183 -6.65 -9.63 -8.67
CA LEU A 183 -5.95 -8.45 -8.14
C LEU A 183 -6.29 -7.18 -8.94
N HIS A 184 -6.42 -7.28 -10.27
CA HIS A 184 -6.85 -6.15 -11.09
C HIS A 184 -8.26 -5.69 -10.70
N LEU A 185 -9.21 -6.63 -10.54
CA LEU A 185 -10.54 -6.31 -10.03
C LEU A 185 -10.49 -5.70 -8.63
N LEU A 186 -9.64 -6.21 -7.74
CA LEU A 186 -9.50 -5.71 -6.38
C LEU A 186 -9.09 -4.23 -6.36
N VAL A 187 -8.09 -3.85 -7.15
CA VAL A 187 -7.60 -2.47 -7.20
C VAL A 187 -8.69 -1.53 -7.70
N HIS A 188 -9.39 -1.90 -8.79
CA HIS A 188 -10.47 -1.08 -9.31
C HIS A 188 -11.66 -0.98 -8.35
N ALA A 189 -12.04 -2.09 -7.72
CA ALA A 189 -13.11 -2.12 -6.74
C ALA A 189 -12.78 -1.27 -5.51
N PHE A 190 -11.54 -1.36 -5.02
CA PHE A 190 -11.08 -0.56 -3.89
C PHE A 190 -11.19 0.94 -4.16
N LEU A 191 -10.73 1.40 -5.33
CA LEU A 191 -10.82 2.81 -5.71
C LEU A 191 -12.27 3.29 -5.82
N GLU A 192 -13.16 2.46 -6.37
CA GLU A 192 -14.58 2.75 -6.48
C GLU A 192 -15.27 2.81 -5.10
N ASP A 193 -14.99 1.84 -4.23
CA ASP A 193 -15.66 1.69 -2.94
C ASP A 193 -15.14 2.69 -1.88
N VAL A 194 -13.88 3.10 -1.97
CA VAL A 194 -13.31 4.14 -1.09
C VAL A 194 -13.80 5.53 -1.48
N ALA A 195 -14.02 5.77 -2.78
CA ALA A 195 -14.57 7.02 -3.32
C ALA A 195 -13.87 8.32 -2.87
N ASP A 196 -12.60 8.24 -2.46
CA ASP A 196 -11.77 9.37 -2.04
C ASP A 196 -10.56 9.49 -3.01
N PRO A 197 -10.38 10.63 -3.69
CA PRO A 197 -9.33 10.84 -4.68
C PRO A 197 -7.91 10.84 -4.09
N ASP A 198 -7.76 10.95 -2.76
CA ASP A 198 -6.46 10.86 -2.10
C ASP A 198 -5.88 9.43 -2.15
N TYR A 199 -6.73 8.42 -2.33
CA TYR A 199 -6.29 7.04 -2.48
C TYR A 199 -5.92 6.75 -3.93
N THR A 200 -4.62 6.52 -4.17
CA THR A 200 -4.10 6.16 -5.49
C THR A 200 -4.07 4.65 -5.72
N GLY A 201 -4.22 3.84 -4.68
CA GLY A 201 -4.20 2.39 -4.76
C GLY A 201 -4.13 1.73 -3.39
N ILE A 202 -3.77 0.45 -3.40
CA ILE A 202 -3.65 -0.39 -2.21
C ILE A 202 -2.16 -0.55 -1.84
N PRO A 203 -1.78 -0.31 -0.57
CA PRO A 203 -0.42 -0.61 -0.09
C PRO A 203 -0.13 -2.11 -0.16
N GLU A 204 1.09 -2.50 -0.57
CA GLU A 204 1.47 -3.90 -0.78
C GLU A 204 1.21 -4.79 0.44
N ASP A 205 1.56 -4.29 1.63
CA ASP A 205 1.40 -4.99 2.91
C ASP A 205 -0.07 -5.32 3.23
N HIS A 206 -1.02 -4.52 2.70
CA HIS A 206 -2.45 -4.65 2.97
C HIS A 206 -3.22 -5.38 1.89
N VAL A 207 -2.59 -5.75 0.78
CA VAL A 207 -3.23 -6.49 -0.32
C VAL A 207 -3.88 -7.77 0.19
N GLY A 208 -3.23 -8.49 1.10
CA GLY A 208 -3.78 -9.72 1.69
C GLY A 208 -5.05 -9.49 2.51
N HIS A 209 -5.12 -8.37 3.24
CA HIS A 209 -6.30 -7.97 4.01
C HIS A 209 -7.48 -7.69 3.07
N TYR A 210 -7.29 -6.80 2.09
CA TYR A 210 -8.36 -6.44 1.15
C TYR A 210 -8.77 -7.61 0.26
N PHE A 211 -7.84 -8.43 -0.19
CA PHE A 211 -8.17 -9.64 -0.94
C PHE A 211 -9.10 -10.55 -0.14
N SER A 212 -8.80 -10.74 1.16
CA SER A 212 -9.66 -11.54 2.06
C SER A 212 -11.03 -10.91 2.25
N LEU A 213 -11.11 -9.58 2.37
CA LEU A 213 -12.36 -8.83 2.53
C LEU A 213 -13.27 -8.92 1.29
N TYR A 214 -12.69 -8.81 0.09
CA TYR A 214 -13.44 -8.82 -1.17
C TYR A 214 -13.79 -10.23 -1.67
N PHE A 215 -12.83 -11.14 -1.63
CA PHE A 215 -13.02 -12.49 -2.16
C PHE A 215 -13.52 -13.49 -1.11
N GLY A 216 -13.38 -13.19 0.19
CA GLY A 216 -13.73 -14.11 1.27
C GLY A 216 -12.74 -15.29 1.40
N VAL A 217 -11.55 -15.17 0.79
CA VAL A 217 -10.52 -16.21 0.75
C VAL A 217 -9.18 -15.58 1.08
N ALA A 218 -8.37 -16.26 1.89
CA ALA A 218 -7.02 -15.79 2.21
C ALA A 218 -6.13 -15.72 0.96
N PHE A 219 -5.33 -14.65 0.86
CA PHE A 219 -4.34 -14.50 -0.19
C PHE A 219 -3.06 -15.26 0.15
N ASP A 220 -3.06 -16.57 -0.12
CA ASP A 220 -1.90 -17.44 0.11
C ASP A 220 -1.24 -17.83 -1.21
N ILE A 221 -0.15 -17.13 -1.55
CA ILE A 221 0.64 -17.39 -2.76
C ILE A 221 1.46 -18.67 -2.58
N LYS A 222 2.12 -18.83 -1.43
CA LYS A 222 3.08 -19.91 -1.17
C LYS A 222 2.38 -21.26 -1.11
N GLY A 223 1.27 -21.35 -0.37
CA GLY A 223 0.50 -22.58 -0.28
C GLY A 223 -0.09 -23.04 -1.62
N LYS A 224 -0.46 -22.12 -2.51
CA LYS A 224 -1.01 -22.48 -3.84
C LYS A 224 0.05 -22.84 -4.88
N LEU A 225 1.27 -22.32 -4.75
CA LEU A 225 2.42 -22.69 -5.57
C LEU A 225 3.16 -23.93 -5.05
N GLY A 226 2.89 -24.35 -3.81
CA GLY A 226 3.53 -25.52 -3.20
C GLY A 226 5.01 -25.28 -2.85
N VAL A 227 5.38 -24.04 -2.57
CA VAL A 227 6.75 -23.59 -2.24
C VAL A 227 6.85 -23.16 -0.79
#